data_AF-A0A7S2QF69-F1
#
_entry.id   AF-A0A7S2QF69-F1
#
_cell.length_a   1.000
_cell.length_b   1.000
_cell.length_c   1.000
_cell.angle_alpha   90.00
_cell.angle_beta   90.00
_cell.angle_gamma   90.00
#
_symmetry.space_group_name_H-M   'P 1'
#
loop_
_entity.id
_entity.type
_entity.pdbx_description
1 polymer ?
#
loop_
_entity_poly.entity_id
_entity_poly.type
_entity_poly.pdbx_seq_one_letter_code
_entity_poly.pdbx_strand_id
1 'polypeptide(L)'
;FSDTGKVFLWDIPGAATDNFPLDAYIRTFGLRHFDVCIILTADRFTETETLLLKEVRASGKSVFMARSKVDIAIRNNQEDNGASPEDTKQAIRDDMKHNGVEDPYLFSSRKALEHD
;
A
#
# COMPACT_ATOMS: atom_id res chain seq x y z
N PHE A 1 16.85 19.55 -25.11
CA PHE A 1 15.55 19.78 -24.45
C PHE A 1 15.77 19.61 -22.97
N SER A 2 15.59 20.68 -22.19
CA SER A 2 15.75 20.65 -20.74
C SER A 2 14.67 19.77 -20.13
N ASP A 3 15.12 18.77 -19.37
CA ASP A 3 14.30 17.75 -18.74
C ASP A 3 13.44 18.40 -17.65
N THR A 4 12.19 18.69 -17.99
CA THR A 4 11.19 19.08 -17.01
C THR A 4 10.67 17.78 -16.41
N GLY A 5 11.01 17.52 -15.15
CA GLY A 5 10.61 16.32 -14.40
C GLY A 5 9.08 16.20 -14.31
N LYS A 6 8.48 15.61 -15.34
CA LYS A 6 7.04 15.37 -15.42
C LYS A 6 6.74 14.06 -14.71
N VAL A 7 5.90 14.13 -13.69
CA VAL A 7 5.36 12.98 -12.99
C VAL A 7 3.96 12.71 -13.52
N PHE A 8 3.71 11.47 -13.95
CA PHE A 8 2.39 11.02 -14.37
C PHE A 8 1.87 10.00 -13.36
N LEU A 9 0.69 10.27 -12.79
CA LEU A 9 0.03 9.36 -11.88
C LEU A 9 -1.11 8.66 -12.62
N TRP A 10 -1.19 7.35 -12.47
CA TRP A 10 -2.22 6.51 -13.08
C TRP A 10 -2.95 5.76 -11.98
N ASP A 11 -4.28 5.87 -11.96
CA ASP A 11 -5.13 5.10 -11.06
C ASP A 11 -5.51 3.77 -11.74
N ILE A 12 -5.11 2.66 -11.13
CA ILE A 12 -5.23 1.32 -11.70
C ILE A 12 -6.32 0.54 -10.93
N PRO A 13 -7.24 -0.16 -11.60
CA PRO A 13 -8.25 -0.98 -10.94
C PRO A 13 -7.64 -1.96 -9.94
N GLY A 14 -8.31 -2.17 -8.81
CA GLY A 14 -7.80 -3.04 -7.73
C GLY A 14 -7.59 -4.49 -8.17
N ALA A 15 -6.48 -5.10 -7.75
CA ALA A 15 -6.13 -6.48 -8.07
C ALA A 15 -7.05 -7.53 -7.41
N ALA A 16 -7.81 -7.15 -6.37
CA ALA A 16 -8.66 -8.06 -5.60
C ALA A 16 -10.10 -8.20 -6.14
N THR A 17 -10.47 -7.44 -7.17
CA THR A 17 -11.87 -7.33 -7.63
C THR A 17 -12.32 -8.46 -8.53
N ASP A 18 -11.38 -9.21 -9.11
CA ASP A 18 -11.62 -10.37 -9.95
C ASP A 18 -10.65 -11.49 -9.56
N ASN A 19 -11.04 -12.76 -9.71
CA ASN A 19 -10.14 -13.93 -9.66
C ASN A 19 -9.13 -13.91 -10.83
N PHE A 20 -8.51 -12.75 -11.07
CA PHE A 20 -7.56 -12.51 -12.14
C PHE A 20 -6.22 -13.08 -11.71
N PRO A 21 -5.64 -14.05 -12.44
CA PRO A 21 -4.29 -14.50 -12.17
C PRO A 21 -3.34 -13.29 -12.17
N LEU A 22 -2.49 -13.17 -11.15
CA LEU A 22 -1.63 -12.00 -10.94
C LEU A 22 -0.81 -11.64 -12.20
N ASP A 23 -0.28 -12.64 -12.89
CA ASP A 23 0.45 -12.45 -14.14
C ASP A 23 -0.39 -11.76 -15.23
N ALA A 24 -1.67 -12.11 -15.31
CA ALA A 24 -2.58 -11.48 -16.25
C ALA A 24 -2.86 -10.03 -15.86
N TYR A 25 -2.98 -9.73 -14.56
CA TYR A 25 -3.13 -8.36 -14.05
C TYR A 25 -1.90 -7.49 -14.39
N ILE A 26 -0.68 -7.99 -14.12
CA ILE A 26 0.58 -7.29 -14.42
C ILE A 26 0.69 -6.97 -15.92
N ARG A 27 0.31 -7.93 -16.79
CA ARG A 27 0.35 -7.73 -18.24
C ARG A 27 -0.73 -6.76 -18.73
N THR A 28 -1.98 -6.95 -18.29
CA THR A 28 -3.13 -6.15 -18.73
C THR A 28 -2.94 -4.67 -18.40
N PHE A 29 -2.46 -4.37 -17.18
CA PHE A 29 -2.24 -2.99 -16.75
C PHE A 29 -0.81 -2.50 -17.00
N GLY A 30 0.03 -3.32 -17.64
CA GLY A 30 1.38 -2.94 -18.05
C GLY A 30 2.26 -2.48 -16.89
N LEU A 31 2.16 -3.09 -15.71
CA LEU A 31 2.81 -2.60 -14.48
C LEU A 31 4.33 -2.45 -14.61
N ARG A 32 4.96 -3.20 -15.53
CA ARG A 32 6.40 -3.12 -15.84
C ARG A 32 6.81 -1.83 -16.55
N HIS A 33 5.86 -1.05 -17.07
CA HIS A 33 6.13 0.23 -17.72
C HIS A 33 6.25 1.40 -16.74
N PHE A 34 5.84 1.21 -15.49
CA PHE A 34 5.98 2.24 -14.46
C PHE A 34 7.40 2.27 -13.92
N ASP A 35 7.83 3.45 -13.48
CA ASP A 35 9.09 3.64 -12.75
C ASP A 35 8.90 3.35 -11.25
N VAL A 36 7.73 3.71 -10.73
CA VAL A 36 7.33 3.56 -9.33
C VAL A 36 5.92 3.00 -9.26
N CYS A 37 5.70 2.02 -8.38
CA CYS A 37 4.38 1.54 -8.02
C CYS A 37 4.06 1.86 -6.56
N ILE A 38 2.85 2.33 -6.28
CA ILE A 38 2.35 2.53 -4.91
C ILE A 38 1.19 1.57 -4.72
N ILE A 39 1.35 0.58 -3.84
CA ILE A 39 0.30 -0.37 -3.48
C ILE A 39 -0.42 0.21 -2.26
N LEU A 40 -1.70 0.55 -2.45
CA LEU A 40 -2.54 1.16 -1.42
C LEU A 40 -3.45 0.12 -0.79
N THR A 41 -3.39 -0.01 0.52
CA THR A 41 -4.32 -0.85 1.28
C THR A 41 -5.04 -0.05 2.36
N ALA A 42 -6.29 -0.45 2.65
CA ALA A 42 -7.15 0.24 3.61
C ALA A 42 -7.60 -0.66 4.77
N ASP A 43 -7.29 -1.96 4.69
CA ASP A 43 -7.59 -2.94 5.73
C ASP A 43 -6.49 -4.01 5.77
N ARG A 44 -6.85 -5.28 6.00
CA ARG A 44 -5.96 -6.43 6.00
C ARG A 44 -5.16 -6.52 4.71
N PHE A 45 -3.86 -6.73 4.90
CA PHE A 45 -2.95 -7.08 3.84
C PHE A 45 -3.25 -8.52 3.38
N THR A 46 -3.52 -8.66 2.09
CA THR A 46 -3.92 -9.90 1.43
C THR A 46 -2.72 -10.57 0.76
N GLU A 47 -2.83 -11.87 0.52
CA GLU A 47 -1.83 -12.63 -0.24
C GLU A 47 -1.60 -12.00 -1.63
N THR A 48 -2.65 -11.46 -2.25
CA THR A 48 -2.58 -10.76 -3.54
C THR A 48 -1.63 -9.56 -3.50
N GLU A 49 -1.74 -8.70 -2.48
CA GLU A 49 -0.84 -7.54 -2.34
C GLU A 49 0.61 -7.99 -2.06
N THR A 50 0.78 -9.07 -1.30
CA THR A 50 2.11 -9.67 -1.05
C THR A 50 2.78 -10.15 -2.33
N LEU A 51 2.03 -10.88 -3.16
CA LEU A 51 2.53 -11.42 -4.42
C LEU A 51 2.81 -10.28 -5.41
N LEU A 52 1.92 -9.29 -5.51
CA LEU A 52 2.13 -8.11 -6.36
C LEU A 52 3.39 -7.34 -5.97
N LEU A 53 3.60 -7.12 -4.66
CA LEU A 53 4.80 -6.47 -4.14
C LEU A 53 6.07 -7.24 -4.56
N LYS A 54 6.06 -8.57 -4.43
CA LYS A 54 7.19 -9.43 -4.83
C LYS A 54 7.48 -9.35 -6.32
N GLU A 55 6.45 -9.44 -7.17
CA GLU A 55 6.61 -9.39 -8.63
C GLU A 55 7.11 -8.03 -9.12
N VAL A 56 6.57 -6.94 -8.59
CA VAL A 56 7.03 -5.59 -8.95
C VAL A 56 8.48 -5.38 -8.51
N ARG A 57 8.86 -5.81 -7.29
CA ARG A 57 10.27 -5.78 -6.84
C ARG A 57 11.17 -6.62 -7.74
N ALA A 58 10.75 -7.83 -8.09
CA ALA A 58 11.53 -8.73 -8.95
C ALA A 58 11.73 -8.15 -10.36
N SER A 59 10.83 -7.29 -10.83
CA SER A 59 10.98 -6.57 -12.09
C SER A 59 11.96 -5.38 -12.04
N GLY A 60 12.62 -5.14 -10.90
CA GLY A 60 13.60 -4.07 -10.70
C GLY A 60 12.97 -2.69 -10.50
N LYS A 61 11.68 -2.63 -10.21
CA LYS A 61 10.93 -1.38 -10.02
C LYS A 61 10.86 -0.99 -8.55
N SER A 62 10.82 0.32 -8.29
CA SER A 62 10.59 0.82 -6.94
C SER A 62 9.12 0.62 -6.59
N VAL A 63 8.86 0.01 -5.43
CA VAL A 63 7.50 -0.19 -4.95
C VAL A 63 7.37 0.20 -3.49
N PHE A 64 6.35 0.98 -3.22
CA PHE A 64 6.00 1.47 -1.89
C PHE A 64 4.67 0.87 -1.47
N MET A 65 4.59 0.47 -0.20
CA MET A 65 3.35 0.03 0.41
C MET A 65 2.80 1.15 1.28
N ALA A 66 1.54 1.52 1.07
CA ALA A 66 0.91 2.59 1.82
C ALA A 66 -0.44 2.14 2.40
N ARG A 67 -0.56 2.25 3.72
CA ARG A 67 -1.77 1.96 4.50
C ARG A 67 -2.54 3.25 4.72
N SER A 68 -3.68 3.35 4.05
CA SER A 68 -4.65 4.44 4.22
C SER A 68 -5.56 4.20 5.43
N LYS A 69 -6.44 5.16 5.77
CA LYS A 69 -7.49 5.03 6.80
C LYS A 69 -6.98 4.66 8.20
N VAL A 70 -5.75 5.03 8.53
CA VAL A 70 -5.13 4.76 9.84
C VAL A 70 -5.93 5.41 10.98
N ASP A 71 -6.55 6.55 10.72
CA ASP A 71 -7.46 7.23 11.66
C ASP A 71 -8.67 6.37 12.05
N ILE A 72 -9.22 5.58 11.12
CA ILE A 72 -10.32 4.64 11.43
C ILE A 72 -9.81 3.50 12.28
N ALA A 73 -8.65 2.94 11.93
CA ALA A 73 -8.07 1.83 12.69
C ALA A 73 -7.79 2.25 14.15
N ILE A 74 -7.21 3.44 14.35
CA ILE A 74 -6.98 4.03 15.67
C ILE A 74 -8.29 4.17 16.44
N ARG A 75 -9.30 4.82 15.85
CA ARG A 75 -10.58 5.06 16.52
C ARG A 75 -11.25 3.74 16.93
N ASN A 76 -11.32 2.78 16.01
CA ASN A 76 -11.96 1.50 16.29
C ASN A 76 -11.21 0.73 17.40
N ASN A 77 -9.87 0.68 17.34
CA ASN A 77 -9.10 -0.04 18.36
C ASN A 77 -9.14 0.64 19.74
N GLN A 78 -9.25 1.97 19.76
CA GLN A 78 -9.48 2.73 20.97
C GLN A 78 -10.87 2.45 21.57
N GLU A 79 -11.91 2.39 20.73
CA GLU A 79 -13.29 2.09 21.16
C GLU A 79 -13.45 0.64 21.65
N ASP A 80 -12.88 -0.32 20.93
CA ASP A 80 -13.06 -1.76 21.20
C ASP A 80 -12.12 -2.28 22.29
N ASN A 81 -10.87 -1.79 22.33
CA ASN A 81 -9.81 -2.36 23.17
C ASN A 81 -9.16 -1.32 24.11
N GLY A 82 -9.56 -0.05 24.06
CA GLY A 82 -8.94 1.02 24.86
C GLY A 82 -7.47 1.30 24.51
N ALA A 83 -7.01 0.85 23.34
CA ALA A 83 -5.62 0.97 22.91
C ALA A 83 -5.25 2.42 22.57
N SER A 84 -3.97 2.77 22.75
CA SER A 84 -3.48 4.08 22.31
C SER A 84 -3.33 4.15 20.78
N PRO A 85 -3.33 5.36 20.19
CA PRO A 85 -3.02 5.55 18.77
C PRO A 85 -1.66 4.95 18.36
N GLU A 86 -0.66 5.10 19.22
CA GLU A 86 0.71 4.63 19.01
C GLU A 86 0.79 3.11 18.99
N ASP A 87 0.14 2.45 19.95
CA ASP A 87 0.07 0.98 19.99
C ASP A 87 -0.64 0.44 18.75
N THR A 88 -1.70 1.12 18.29
CA THR A 88 -2.42 0.74 17.08
C THR A 88 -1.56 0.89 15.83
N LYS A 89 -0.84 2.01 15.69
CA LYS A 89 0.11 2.21 14.59
C LYS A 89 1.21 1.15 14.61
N GLN A 90 1.76 0.84 15.78
CA GLN A 90 2.80 -0.17 15.92
C GLN A 90 2.28 -1.56 15.54
N ALA A 91 1.09 -1.93 16.00
CA ALA A 91 0.45 -3.20 15.62
C ALA A 91 0.24 -3.31 14.10
N ILE A 92 -0.18 -2.23 13.43
CA ILE A 92 -0.29 -2.19 11.97
C ILE A 92 1.09 -2.39 11.31
N ARG A 93 2.14 -1.73 11.82
CA ARG A 93 3.50 -1.89 11.27
C ARG A 93 3.99 -3.33 11.43
N ASP A 94 3.74 -3.94 12.57
CA ASP A 94 4.18 -5.30 12.86
C ASP A 94 3.43 -6.33 12.01
N ASP A 95 2.12 -6.16 11.81
CA ASP A 95 1.32 -6.97 10.88
C ASP A 95 1.86 -6.86 9.44
N MET A 96 2.12 -5.64 8.96
CA MET A 96 2.66 -5.45 7.61
C MET A 96 4.07 -6.03 7.45
N LYS A 97 4.93 -5.90 8.47
CA LYS A 97 6.26 -6.52 8.51
C LYS A 97 6.20 -8.04 8.49
N HIS A 98 5.29 -8.62 9.27
CA HIS A 98 5.06 -10.07 9.28
C HIS A 98 4.70 -10.59 7.87
N ASN A 99 4.00 -9.78 7.08
CA ASN A 99 3.64 -10.11 5.71
C ASN A 99 4.69 -9.66 4.65
N GLY A 100 5.89 -9.25 5.05
CA GLY A 100 7.02 -8.96 4.14
C GLY A 100 7.12 -7.51 3.66
N VAL A 101 6.41 -6.59 4.31
CA VAL A 101 6.53 -5.13 4.07
C VAL A 101 7.47 -4.53 5.11
N GLU A 102 8.70 -4.23 4.71
CA GLU A 102 9.73 -3.72 5.64
C GLU A 102 9.40 -2.33 6.19
N ASP A 103 8.94 -1.41 5.32
CA ASP A 103 8.67 -0.02 5.68
C ASP A 103 7.37 0.50 5.04
N PRO A 104 6.22 0.32 5.73
CA PRO A 104 4.95 0.81 5.24
C PRO A 104 4.73 2.30 5.55
N TYR A 105 4.22 3.06 4.57
CA TYR A 105 3.72 4.41 4.80
C TYR A 105 2.33 4.36 5.43
N LEU A 106 2.16 4.96 6.60
CA LEU A 106 0.87 5.01 7.31
C LEU A 106 0.28 6.40 7.14
N PHE A 107 -0.91 6.52 6.55
CA PHE A 107 -1.51 7.83 6.34
C PHE A 107 -3.03 7.84 6.52
N SER A 108 -3.55 9.04 6.78
CA SER A 108 -4.98 9.32 6.75
C SER A 108 -5.23 10.42 5.72
N SER A 109 -6.09 10.15 4.73
CA SER A 109 -6.48 11.19 3.76
C SER A 109 -7.27 12.34 4.41
N ARG A 110 -7.88 12.11 5.58
CA ARG A 110 -8.62 13.12 6.34
C ARG A 110 -7.71 13.96 7.24
N LYS A 111 -6.52 13.46 7.54
CA LYS A 111 -5.52 14.06 8.43
C LYS A 111 -4.14 13.89 7.80
N ALA A 112 -3.99 14.37 6.57
CA ALA A 112 -2.85 14.08 5.71
C ALA A 112 -1.49 14.57 6.24
N LEU A 113 -1.48 15.39 7.30
CA LEU A 113 -0.28 15.99 7.89
C LEU A 113 -0.02 15.58 9.35
N GLU A 114 -0.85 14.71 9.95
CA GLU A 114 -0.73 14.35 11.38
C GLU A 114 0.05 13.05 11.62
N HIS A 115 0.45 12.33 10.57
CA HIS A 115 0.96 10.94 10.68
C HIS A 115 2.24 10.65 9.89
N ASP A 116 2.88 11.68 9.32
CA ASP A 116 4.19 11.58 8.67
C ASP A 116 5.33 11.43 9.69
#